data_AF-A0A966U086-F1
#
_entry.id   AF-A0A966U086-F1
#
_cell.length_a   1.000
_cell.length_b   1.000
_cell.length_c   1.000
_cell.angle_alpha   90.00
_cell.angle_beta   90.00
_cell.angle_gamma   90.00
#
_symmetry.space_group_name_H-M   'P 1'
#
loop_
_entity.id
_entity.type
_entity.pdbx_description
1 polymer ?
#
loop_
_entity_poly.entity_id
_entity_poly.type
_entity_poly.pdbx_seq_one_letter_code
_entity_poly.pdbx_strand_id
1 'polypeptide(L)'
;KTSTNPIASIFAWTRGLAHRGKLDGTPAVTDFANKLEQVCIETVEAGDMTKDLASLISNDQPWQTTEEFLSSIDRRLQEKMAKG
;
A
#
# COMPACT_ATOMS: atom_id res chain seq x y z
N LYS A 1 -13.02 -14.05 8.00
CA LYS A 1 -11.82 -13.52 7.31
C LYS A 1 -11.06 -12.62 8.28
N THR A 2 -9.73 -12.52 8.15
CA THR A 2 -8.88 -11.71 9.05
C THR A 2 -8.70 -10.29 8.52
N SER A 3 -8.30 -9.36 9.39
CA SER A 3 -7.95 -7.97 9.04
C SER A 3 -6.57 -7.63 9.62
N THR A 4 -5.59 -8.42 9.21
CA THR A 4 -4.18 -8.16 9.49
C THR A 4 -3.66 -7.10 8.53
N ASN A 5 -2.99 -6.08 9.05
CA ASN A 5 -2.40 -4.99 8.29
C ASN A 5 -1.15 -5.43 7.51
N PRO A 6 -1.16 -5.39 6.16
CA PRO A 6 -0.04 -5.81 5.34
C PRO A 6 0.98 -4.70 5.04
N ILE A 7 0.75 -3.44 5.49
CA ILE A 7 1.56 -2.28 5.07
C ILE A 7 3.04 -2.48 5.41
N ALA A 8 3.36 -2.96 6.61
CA ALA A 8 4.75 -3.20 7.01
C ALA A 8 5.44 -4.24 6.10
N SER A 9 4.74 -5.30 5.72
CA SER A 9 5.27 -6.31 4.79
C SER A 9 5.44 -5.75 3.38
N ILE A 10 4.49 -4.93 2.90
CA ILE A 10 4.61 -4.25 1.60
C ILE A 10 5.84 -3.33 1.61
N PHE A 11 6.02 -2.53 2.67
CA PHE A 11 7.16 -1.61 2.80
C PHE A 11 8.50 -2.35 2.87
N ALA A 12 8.55 -3.54 3.48
CA ALA A 12 9.75 -4.36 3.45
C ALA A 12 10.16 -4.72 1.99
N TRP A 13 9.18 -5.07 1.15
CA TRP A 13 9.43 -5.37 -0.27
C TRP A 13 9.79 -4.13 -1.09
N THR A 14 9.04 -3.04 -0.98
CA THR A 14 9.30 -1.81 -1.76
C THR A 14 10.66 -1.23 -1.43
N ARG A 15 11.10 -1.25 -0.17
CA ARG A 15 12.44 -0.78 0.23
C ARG A 15 13.55 -1.65 -0.38
N GLY A 16 13.35 -2.96 -0.45
CA GLY A 16 14.25 -3.87 -1.16
C GLY A 16 14.32 -3.59 -2.66
N LEU A 17 13.16 -3.40 -3.31
CA LEU A 17 13.05 -3.06 -4.74
C LEU A 17 13.70 -1.71 -5.06
N ALA A 18 13.41 -0.68 -4.27
CA ALA A 18 13.99 0.65 -4.44
C ALA A 18 15.52 0.62 -4.31
N HIS A 19 16.06 -0.14 -3.35
CA HIS A 19 17.49 -0.30 -3.17
C HIS A 19 18.13 -1.02 -4.37
N ARG A 20 17.54 -2.14 -4.82
CA ARG A 20 18.01 -2.87 -6.00
C ARG A 20 17.95 -2.00 -7.26
N GLY A 21 16.86 -1.26 -7.45
CA GLY A 21 16.68 -0.33 -8.57
C GLY A 21 17.76 0.75 -8.63
N LYS A 22 18.16 1.28 -7.46
CA LYS A 22 19.29 2.22 -7.35
C LYS A 22 20.62 1.56 -7.75
N LEU A 23 20.89 0.34 -7.29
CA LEU A 23 22.14 -0.38 -7.61
C LEU A 23 22.22 -0.75 -9.10
N ASP A 24 21.09 -1.06 -9.74
CA ASP A 24 21.02 -1.45 -11.15
C ASP A 24 20.89 -0.28 -12.11
N GLY A 25 20.67 0.95 -11.62
CA GLY A 25 20.36 2.10 -12.48
C GLY A 25 19.03 1.92 -13.22
N THR A 26 18.04 1.29 -12.59
CA THR A 26 16.70 1.04 -13.16
C THR A 26 15.66 1.94 -12.49
N PRO A 27 15.53 3.22 -12.91
CA PRO A 27 14.66 4.19 -12.25
C PRO A 27 13.18 3.79 -12.25
N ALA A 28 12.73 3.01 -13.24
CA ALA A 28 11.37 2.48 -13.30
C ALA A 28 11.03 1.54 -12.12
N VAL A 29 12.02 0.77 -11.62
CA VAL A 29 11.83 -0.11 -10.46
C VAL A 29 11.70 0.70 -9.18
N THR A 30 12.53 1.73 -9.03
CA THR A 30 12.46 2.67 -7.90
C THR A 30 11.14 3.45 -7.92
N ASP A 31 10.70 3.92 -9.08
CA ASP A 31 9.43 4.62 -9.25
C ASP A 31 8.23 3.74 -8.90
N PHE A 32 8.22 2.48 -9.36
CA PHE A 32 7.20 1.51 -8.97
C PHE A 32 7.12 1.32 -7.45
N ALA A 33 8.27 1.12 -6.79
CA ALA A 33 8.32 0.94 -5.34
C ALA A 33 7.77 2.17 -4.60
N ASN A 34 8.16 3.38 -5.01
CA ASN A 34 7.69 4.63 -4.42
C ASN A 34 6.18 4.83 -4.64
N LYS A 35 5.67 4.52 -5.84
CA LYS A 35 4.23 4.61 -6.14
C LYS A 35 3.42 3.65 -5.28
N LEU A 36 3.91 2.42 -5.05
CA LEU A 36 3.25 1.45 -4.18
C LEU A 36 3.22 1.91 -2.71
N GLU A 37 4.31 2.48 -2.19
CA GLU A 37 4.32 3.09 -0.85
C GLU A 37 3.31 4.23 -0.75
N GLN A 38 3.29 5.13 -1.75
CA GLN A 38 2.35 6.25 -1.79
C GLN A 38 0.89 5.78 -1.86
N VAL A 39 0.60 4.74 -2.64
CA VAL A 39 -0.75 4.16 -2.73
C VAL A 39 -1.22 3.60 -1.39
N CYS A 40 -0.34 2.96 -0.61
CA CYS A 40 -0.72 2.46 0.71
C CYS A 40 -1.19 3.61 1.63
N ILE A 41 -0.47 4.74 1.60
CA ILE A 41 -0.80 5.94 2.37
C ILE A 41 -2.14 6.52 1.89
N GLU A 42 -2.27 6.77 0.59
CA GLU A 42 -3.48 7.34 -0.03
C GLU A 42 -4.72 6.45 0.18
N THR A 43 -4.55 5.13 0.30
CA THR A 43 -5.63 4.18 0.57
C THR A 43 -6.17 4.39 1.99
N VAL A 44 -5.28 4.45 2.99
CA VAL A 44 -5.65 4.70 4.39
C VAL A 44 -6.25 6.09 4.57
N GLU A 45 -5.66 7.13 3.96
CA GLU A 45 -6.16 8.50 4.02
C GLU A 45 -7.55 8.66 3.38
N ALA A 46 -7.88 7.82 2.39
CA ALA A 46 -9.21 7.77 1.79
C ALA A 46 -10.24 6.98 2.61
N GLY A 47 -9.85 6.45 3.78
CA GLY A 47 -10.72 5.70 4.69
C GLY A 47 -10.72 4.19 4.50
N ASP A 48 -10.04 3.67 3.48
CA ASP A 48 -9.88 2.24 3.24
C ASP A 48 -8.72 1.73 4.12
N MET A 49 -9.01 1.02 5.22
CA MET A 49 -7.97 0.57 6.15
C MET A 49 -8.33 -0.74 6.87
N THR A 50 -7.32 -1.37 7.49
CA THR A 50 -7.47 -2.57 8.30
C THR A 50 -7.91 -2.24 9.72
N LYS A 51 -8.40 -3.25 10.45
CA LYS A 51 -9.09 -3.10 11.75
C LYS A 51 -8.20 -2.47 12.82
N ASP A 52 -6.91 -2.80 12.83
CA ASP A 52 -5.93 -2.22 13.74
C ASP A 52 -5.85 -0.69 13.56
N LEU A 53 -5.81 -0.19 12.33
CA LEU A 53 -5.78 1.24 12.05
C LEU A 53 -7.12 1.92 12.35
N ALA A 54 -8.24 1.30 11.97
CA ALA A 54 -9.58 1.84 12.23
C ALA A 54 -9.83 2.02 13.73
N SER A 55 -9.35 1.06 14.55
CA SER A 55 -9.48 1.10 16.02
C SER A 55 -8.72 2.28 16.66
N LEU A 56 -7.72 2.86 15.97
CA LEU A 56 -7.01 4.06 16.42
C LEU A 56 -7.80 5.35 16.15
N ILE A 57 -8.81 5.31 15.27
CA ILE A 57 -9.62 6.46 14.89
C ILE A 57 -10.87 6.53 15.77
N SER A 58 -11.72 5.50 15.73
CA SER A 58 -12.93 5.37 16.55
C SER A 58 -13.47 3.94 16.52
N ASN A 59 -14.39 3.62 17.45
CA ASN A 59 -15.03 2.29 17.48
C ASN A 59 -15.95 2.01 16.28
N ASP A 60 -16.49 3.07 15.67
CA ASP A 60 -17.46 2.96 14.58
C ASP A 60 -16.82 3.12 13.18
N GLN A 61 -15.49 3.31 13.12
CA GLN A 61 -14.77 3.46 11.87
C GLN A 61 -14.85 2.14 11.07
N PRO A 62 -15.34 2.17 9.81
CA PRO A 62 -15.34 0.99 8.95
C PRO A 62 -13.91 0.50 8.69
N TRP A 63 -13.77 -0.82 8.49
CA TRP A 63 -12.50 -1.45 8.17
C TRP A 63 -12.69 -2.57 7.16
N GLN A 64 -11.60 -2.95 6.53
CA GLN A 64 -11.51 -3.97 5.49
C GLN A 64 -10.78 -5.20 5.98
N THR A 65 -11.16 -6.38 5.51
CA THR A 65 -10.35 -7.60 5.65
C THR A 65 -9.00 -7.43 4.93
N THR A 66 -8.01 -8.27 5.25
CA THR A 66 -6.70 -8.20 4.60
C THR A 66 -6.79 -8.30 3.08
N GLU A 67 -7.67 -9.16 2.56
CA GLU A 67 -7.89 -9.34 1.12
C GLU A 67 -8.53 -8.11 0.46
N GLU A 68 -9.51 -7.49 1.11
CA GLU A 68 -10.18 -6.27 0.61
C GLU A 68 -9.22 -5.07 0.60
N PHE A 69 -8.38 -4.95 1.62
CA PHE A 69 -7.37 -3.90 1.69
C PHE A 69 -6.28 -4.07 0.63
N LEU A 70 -5.80 -5.31 0.40
CA LEU A 70 -4.90 -5.60 -0.72
C LEU A 70 -5.55 -5.31 -2.09
N SER A 71 -6.84 -5.62 -2.25
CA SER A 71 -7.58 -5.31 -3.47
C SER A 71 -7.73 -3.80 -3.70
N SER A 72 -7.93 -3.03 -2.63
CA SER A 72 -8.00 -1.56 -2.68
C SER A 72 -6.66 -0.95 -3.09
N ILE A 73 -5.56 -1.46 -2.55
CA ILE A 73 -4.19 -1.07 -2.93
C ILE A 73 -3.93 -1.41 -4.40
N ASP A 74 -4.22 -2.64 -4.84
CA ASP A 74 -3.97 -3.06 -6.23
C ASP A 74 -4.72 -2.16 -7.22
N ARG A 75 -6.03 -1.96 -7.02
CA ARG A 75 -6.83 -1.08 -7.89
C ARG A 75 -6.22 0.32 -8.01
N ARG A 76 -5.87 0.95 -6.87
CA ARG A 76 -5.29 2.30 -6.85
C ARG A 76 -3.88 2.32 -7.49
N LEU A 77 -3.11 1.25 -7.33
CA LEU A 77 -1.81 1.10 -8.00
C LEU A 77 -1.97 1.04 -9.51
N GLN A 78 -2.89 0.21 -10.03
CA GLN A 78 -3.17 0.13 -11.47
C GLN A 78 -3.56 1.51 -12.04
N GLU A 79 -4.47 2.23 -11.36
CA GLU A 79 -4.88 3.58 -11.73
C GLU A 79 -3.70 4.57 -11.75
N LYS A 80 -2.78 4.47 -10.78
CA LYS A 80 -1.61 5.34 -10.68
C LYS A 80 -0.54 5.03 -11.71
N MET A 81 -0.36 3.76 -12.03
CA MET A 81 0.59 3.28 -13.04
C MET A 81 0.12 3.58 -14.47
N ALA A 82 -1.19 3.62 -14.71
CA ALA A 82 -1.77 3.96 -16.01
C ALA A 82 -1.65 5.46 -16.38
N LYS A 83 -1.35 6.33 -15.41
CA LYS A 83 -1.21 7.79 -15.60
C LYS A 83 0.23 8.23 -15.93
N GLY A 84 1.05 7.33 -16.46
CA GLY A 84 2.47 7.54 -16.77
C GLY A 84 2.76 7.74 -18.26
#